data_AF-A0A0L0FD56-F1
#
_entry.id   AF-A0A0L0FD56-F1
#
_cell.length_a   1.000
_cell.length_b   1.000
_cell.length_c   1.000
_cell.angle_alpha   90.00
_cell.angle_beta   90.00
_cell.angle_gamma   90.00
#
_symmetry.space_group_name_H-M   'P 1'
#
loop_
_entity.id
_entity.type
_entity.pdbx_description
1 polymer ?
#
loop_
_entity_poly.entity_id
_entity_poly.type
_entity_poly.pdbx_seq_one_letter_code
_entity_poly.pdbx_strand_id
1 'polypeptide(L)'
;MARPEKEGVTVWPSVIHYLHDNDAQIALVILNWPILSKGLEKLWARASICVCADGGANRLYDSRPNDREKFIPTAIKGDLDSLRPEVRKFYESH
;
A
#
# COMPACT_ATOMS: atom_id res chain seq x y z
N MET A 1 -22.63 -11.33 -26.64
CA MET A 1 -23.86 -10.58 -26.33
C MET A 1 -23.60 -9.78 -25.06
N ALA A 2 -23.52 -8.44 -25.16
CA ALA A 2 -23.39 -7.58 -23.99
C ALA A 2 -24.69 -7.61 -23.18
N ARG A 3 -24.60 -7.81 -21.86
CA ARG A 3 -25.77 -7.67 -20.97
C ARG A 3 -26.17 -6.19 -20.97
N PRO A 4 -27.48 -5.87 -21.07
CA PRO A 4 -27.92 -4.49 -20.92
C PRO A 4 -27.52 -3.98 -19.53
N GLU A 5 -26.82 -2.85 -19.50
CA GLU A 5 -26.57 -2.11 -18.26
C GLU A 5 -27.93 -1.74 -17.66
N LYS A 6 -28.17 -2.17 -16.42
CA LYS A 6 -29.38 -1.79 -15.69
C LYS A 6 -29.19 -0.37 -15.18
N GLU A 7 -30.11 0.53 -15.51
CA GLU A 7 -30.15 1.89 -14.96
C GLU A 7 -30.02 1.85 -13.43
N GLY A 8 -29.10 2.66 -12.89
CA GLY A 8 -28.85 2.76 -11.45
C GLY A 8 -27.85 1.77 -10.86
N VAL A 9 -27.20 0.91 -11.66
CA VAL A 9 -26.16 -0.01 -11.16
C VAL A 9 -24.76 0.52 -11.49
N THR A 10 -23.97 0.83 -10.47
CA THR A 10 -22.53 1.11 -10.65
C THR A 10 -21.75 -0.20 -10.77
N VAL A 11 -21.14 -0.42 -11.93
CA VAL A 11 -20.24 -1.54 -12.15
C VAL A 11 -18.82 -1.10 -11.85
N TRP A 12 -18.21 -1.70 -10.82
CA TRP A 12 -16.80 -1.51 -10.53
C TRP A 12 -15.98 -2.52 -11.32
N PRO A 13 -14.99 -2.07 -12.13
CA PRO A 13 -14.01 -2.95 -12.72
C PRO A 13 -13.31 -3.81 -11.66
N SER A 14 -12.82 -4.98 -12.07
CA SER A 14 -12.05 -5.83 -11.17
C SER A 14 -10.79 -5.11 -10.70
N VAL A 15 -10.24 -5.54 -9.57
CA VAL A 15 -8.98 -4.98 -9.06
C VAL A 15 -7.85 -5.12 -10.08
N ILE A 16 -7.86 -6.20 -10.88
CA ILE A 16 -6.90 -6.41 -11.96
C ILE A 16 -7.00 -5.30 -13.00
N HIS A 17 -8.22 -4.90 -13.38
CA HIS A 17 -8.40 -3.78 -14.30
C HIS A 17 -7.84 -2.48 -13.72
N TYR A 18 -8.11 -2.17 -12.46
CA TYR A 18 -7.58 -0.96 -11.81
C TYR A 18 -6.05 -0.96 -11.71
N LEU A 19 -5.42 -2.13 -11.59
CA LEU A 19 -3.96 -2.25 -11.57
C LEU A 19 -3.31 -2.08 -12.96
N HIS A 20 -4.07 -2.27 -14.04
CA HIS A 20 -3.58 -2.17 -15.42
C HIS A 20 -4.01 -0.89 -16.15
N ASP A 21 -5.07 -0.25 -15.69
CA ASP A 21 -5.40 1.12 -16.07
C ASP A 21 -4.28 2.03 -15.54
N ASN A 22 -3.75 2.97 -16.34
CA ASN A 22 -2.70 3.91 -15.92
C ASN A 22 -3.26 5.24 -15.41
N ASP A 23 -4.52 5.54 -15.70
CA ASP A 23 -5.18 6.80 -15.30
C ASP A 23 -5.83 6.68 -13.92
N ALA A 24 -6.10 5.45 -13.47
CA ALA A 24 -6.64 5.21 -12.13
C ALA A 24 -5.68 5.71 -11.02
N GLN A 25 -6.18 6.48 -10.06
CA GLN A 25 -5.39 6.83 -8.88
C GLN A 25 -5.64 5.82 -7.78
N ILE A 26 -4.57 5.20 -7.28
CA ILE A 26 -4.64 4.23 -6.19
C ILE A 26 -3.81 4.70 -5.00
N ALA A 27 -4.32 4.42 -3.80
CA ALA A 27 -3.58 4.54 -2.56
C ALA A 27 -3.19 3.13 -2.07
N LEU A 28 -1.96 3.00 -1.59
CA LEU A 28 -1.49 1.77 -0.95
C LEU A 28 -1.58 1.92 0.56
N VAL A 29 -2.26 0.99 1.22
CA VAL A 29 -2.33 0.92 2.68
C VAL A 29 -1.67 -0.37 3.14
N ILE A 30 -0.61 -0.26 3.93
CA ILE A 30 0.13 -1.40 4.48
C ILE A 30 -0.35 -1.63 5.91
N LEU A 31 -0.96 -2.79 6.13
CA LEU A 31 -1.46 -3.22 7.43
C LEU A 31 -0.39 -4.00 8.20
N ASN A 32 -0.61 -4.20 9.50
CA ASN A 32 0.24 -5.08 10.34
C ASN A 32 0.00 -6.58 10.05
N TRP A 33 -0.08 -6.95 8.78
CA TRP A 33 -0.23 -8.33 8.30
C TRP A 33 1.05 -8.75 7.57
N PRO A 34 1.46 -10.04 7.62
CA PRO A 34 2.59 -10.53 6.83
C PRO A 34 2.47 -10.10 5.37
N ILE A 35 3.47 -9.32 4.91
CA ILE A 35 3.49 -8.80 3.54
C ILE A 35 3.92 -9.92 2.60
N LEU A 36 3.14 -10.11 1.54
CA LEU A 36 3.58 -10.89 0.38
C LEU A 36 4.58 -10.05 -0.40
N SER A 37 5.87 -10.40 -0.33
CA SER A 37 6.95 -9.68 -1.02
C SER A 37 6.72 -9.59 -2.53
N LYS A 38 6.08 -10.61 -3.12
CA LYS A 38 5.66 -10.64 -4.52
C LYS A 38 4.46 -9.70 -4.73
N GLY A 39 4.73 -8.50 -5.23
CA GLY A 39 3.69 -7.55 -5.66
C GLY A 39 3.83 -6.17 -5.03
N LEU A 40 4.49 -6.06 -3.88
CA LEU A 40 4.70 -4.78 -3.20
C LEU A 40 5.35 -3.73 -4.11
N GLU A 41 6.39 -4.08 -4.87
CA GLU A 41 7.09 -3.14 -5.76
C GLU A 41 6.17 -2.58 -6.85
N LYS A 42 5.33 -3.45 -7.43
CA LYS A 42 4.40 -3.05 -8.49
C LYS A 42 3.31 -2.15 -7.93
N LEU A 43 2.75 -2.49 -6.77
CA LEU A 43 1.76 -1.68 -6.09
C LEU A 43 2.34 -0.33 -5.64
N TRP A 44 3.56 -0.35 -5.10
CA TRP A 44 4.28 0.84 -4.66
C TRP A 44 4.53 1.80 -5.82
N ALA A 45 5.04 1.30 -6.95
CA ALA A 45 5.31 2.11 -8.13
C ALA A 45 4.05 2.70 -8.76
N ARG A 46 2.89 2.05 -8.57
CA ARG A 46 1.61 2.47 -9.15
C ARG A 46 0.84 3.43 -8.22
N ALA A 47 1.07 3.35 -6.92
CA ALA A 47 0.33 4.11 -5.93
C ALA A 47 0.78 5.57 -5.88
N SER A 48 -0.19 6.48 -5.83
CA SER A 48 0.07 7.91 -5.69
C SER A 48 0.48 8.28 -4.26
N ILE A 49 0.03 7.49 -3.28
CA ILE A 49 0.41 7.58 -1.87
C ILE A 49 0.56 6.19 -1.29
N CYS A 50 1.46 6.04 -0.32
CA CYS A 50 1.58 4.83 0.48
C CYS A 50 1.52 5.18 1.96
N VAL A 51 0.61 4.55 2.71
CA VAL A 51 0.44 4.78 4.15
C VAL A 51 0.59 3.46 4.89
N CYS A 52 1.32 3.48 5.99
CA CYS A 52 1.40 2.35 6.92
C CYS A 52 0.44 2.57 8.08
N ALA A 53 -0.39 1.56 8.37
CA ALA A 53 -1.23 1.53 9.56
C ALA A 53 -0.42 0.94 10.72
N ASP A 54 0.03 1.80 11.62
CA ASP A 54 0.82 1.47 12.81
C ASP A 54 1.93 0.42 12.53
N GLY A 55 1.79 -0.80 13.08
CA GLY A 55 2.74 -1.90 12.90
C GLY A 55 2.91 -2.38 11.45
N GLY A 56 2.09 -1.91 10.51
CA GLY A 56 2.33 -2.06 9.08
C GLY A 56 3.69 -1.49 8.65
N ALA A 57 4.18 -0.45 9.32
CA ALA A 57 5.52 0.08 9.07
C ALA A 57 6.62 -0.91 9.46
N ASN A 58 6.43 -1.69 10.53
CA ASN A 58 7.35 -2.77 10.87
C ASN A 58 7.41 -3.80 9.74
N ARG A 59 6.25 -4.18 9.19
CA ARG A 59 6.17 -5.15 8.10
C ARG A 59 6.89 -4.66 6.85
N LEU A 60 6.70 -3.39 6.50
CA LEU A 60 7.42 -2.77 5.38
C LEU A 60 8.93 -2.80 5.62
N TYR A 61 9.37 -2.35 6.79
CA TYR A 61 10.77 -2.30 7.21
C TYR A 61 11.45 -3.67 7.17
N ASP A 62 10.76 -4.71 7.66
CA ASP A 62 11.26 -6.09 7.73
C ASP A 62 11.30 -6.75 6.34
N SER A 63 10.38 -6.38 5.45
CA SER A 63 10.29 -6.94 4.10
C SER A 63 11.40 -6.46 3.14
N ARG A 64 12.12 -5.40 3.51
CA ARG A 64 13.09 -4.69 2.64
C ARG A 64 14.48 -4.54 3.25
N PRO A 65 15.12 -5.60 3.76
CA PRO A 65 16.36 -5.47 4.54
C PRO A 65 17.52 -4.80 3.80
N ASN A 66 17.54 -4.85 2.47
CA ASN A 66 18.63 -4.35 1.63
C ASN A 66 18.33 -3.01 0.94
N ASP A 67 17.08 -2.53 0.99
CA ASP A 67 16.62 -1.41 0.16
C ASP A 67 15.51 -0.56 0.81
N ARG A 68 15.45 -0.52 2.15
CA ARG A 68 14.45 0.23 2.93
C ARG A 68 14.26 1.68 2.50
N GLU A 69 15.34 2.35 2.11
CA GLU A 69 15.36 3.75 1.69
C GLU A 69 14.56 4.01 0.41
N LYS A 70 14.30 2.97 -0.40
CA LYS A 70 13.44 3.07 -1.58
C LYS A 70 11.94 3.02 -1.24
N PHE A 71 11.62 2.63 -0.01
CA PHE A 71 10.26 2.36 0.45
C PHE A 71 9.92 3.22 1.67
N ILE A 72 9.95 4.55 1.49
CA ILE A 72 9.54 5.52 2.52
C ILE A 72 8.03 5.79 2.37
N PRO A 73 7.20 5.38 3.35
CA PRO A 73 5.77 5.65 3.27
C PRO A 73 5.49 7.14 3.40
N THR A 74 4.46 7.62 2.71
CA THR A 74 3.95 9.00 2.82
C THR A 74 3.54 9.33 4.26
N ALA A 75 2.99 8.35 4.99
CA ALA A 75 2.67 8.51 6.40
C ALA A 75 2.64 7.16 7.13
N ILE A 76 2.89 7.21 8.44
CA ILE A 76 2.61 6.13 9.39
C ILE A 76 1.54 6.67 10.36
N LYS A 77 0.41 5.99 10.49
CA LYS A 77 -0.74 6.45 11.29
C LYS A 77 -1.37 5.33 12.10
N GLY A 78 -1.86 5.66 13.28
CA GLY A 78 -2.48 4.75 14.25
C GLY A 78 -2.31 5.30 15.67
N ASP A 79 -2.59 4.48 16.68
CA ASP A 79 -2.23 4.73 18.09
C ASP A 79 -0.73 4.53 18.36
N LEU A 80 -0.02 3.84 17.45
CA LEU A 80 1.42 3.63 17.47
C LEU A 80 1.89 2.68 18.58
N ASP A 81 1.01 1.83 19.10
CA ASP A 81 1.33 0.91 20.19
C ASP A 81 2.13 -0.31 19.73
N SER A 82 2.05 -0.66 18.43
CA SER A 82 2.75 -1.79 17.84
C SER A 82 3.99 -1.40 17.02
N LEU A 83 4.18 -0.11 16.71
CA LEU A 83 5.35 0.40 16.00
C LEU A 83 6.64 0.26 16.84
N ARG A 84 7.64 -0.45 16.31
CA ARG A 84 8.90 -0.64 17.05
C ARG A 84 9.75 0.64 17.06
N PRO A 85 10.43 0.98 18.18
CA PRO A 85 11.19 2.23 18.29
C PRO A 85 12.28 2.41 17.22
N GLU A 86 12.98 1.35 16.84
CA GLU A 86 14.01 1.42 15.79
C GLU A 86 13.43 1.66 14.40
N VAL A 87 12.25 1.11 14.13
CA VAL A 87 11.51 1.32 12.87
C VAL A 87 10.99 2.75 12.80
N ARG A 88 10.43 3.24 13.90
CA ARG A 88 10.01 4.65 14.03
C ARG A 88 11.17 5.59 13.74
N LYS A 89 12.30 5.39 14.42
CA LYS A 89 13.50 6.22 14.24
C LYS A 89 14.00 6.23 12.80
N PHE A 90 13.97 5.08 12.12
CA PHE A 90 14.35 4.98 10.72
C PHE A 90 13.44 5.82 9.80
N TYR A 91 12.12 5.71 9.97
CA TYR A 91 11.18 6.43 9.10
C TYR A 91 11.03 7.91 9.46
N GLU A 92 11.34 8.32 10.70
CA GLU A 92 11.41 9.75 11.08
C GLU A 92 12.66 10.45 10.55
N SER A 93 13.72 9.69 10.19
CA SER A 93 14.97 10.23 9.68
C SER A 93 15.04 10.38 8.15
N HIS A 94 13.93 10.12 7.44
CA HIS A 94 13.78 10.21 5.99
C HIS A 94 12.58 11.09 5.63
#